data_AF-A0A971RCI1-F1
#
_entry.id   AF-A0A971RCI1-F1
#
_cell.length_a   1.000
_cell.length_b   1.000
_cell.length_c   1.000
_cell.angle_alpha   90.00
_cell.angle_beta   90.00
_cell.angle_gamma   90.00
#
_symmetry.space_group_name_H-M   'P 1'
#
loop_
_entity.id
_entity.type
_entity.pdbx_description
1 polymer ?
#
loop_
_entity_poly.entity_id
_entity_poly.type
_entity_poly.pdbx_seq_one_letter_code
_entity_poly.pdbx_strand_id
1 'polypeptide(L)' 'LWPFPAEAARRALGAARRLVAVEGNVSAQLVTLIRSQIGLSIEETVLRHDGRGLSAQYILRNLEG' A
#
# COMPACT_ATOMS: atom_id res chain seq x y z
N LEU A 1 -5.99 -9.69 -8.98
CA LEU A 1 -5.62 -8.50 -9.77
C LEU A 1 -4.77 -8.98 -10.93
N TRP A 2 -5.38 -9.31 -12.07
CA TRP A 2 -4.62 -9.73 -13.26
C TRP A 2 -5.37 -9.33 -14.53
N PRO A 3 -4.68 -8.85 -15.58
CA PRO A 3 -3.26 -8.49 -15.59
C PRO A 3 -2.95 -7.34 -14.63
N PHE A 4 -1.73 -7.30 -14.06
CA PHE A 4 -1.33 -6.17 -13.24
C PHE A 4 -1.10 -4.93 -14.14
N PRO A 5 -1.69 -3.76 -13.82
CA PRO A 5 -1.61 -2.59 -14.68
C PRO A 5 -0.29 -1.81 -14.46
N ALA A 6 0.84 -2.41 -14.87
CA ALA A 6 2.19 -1.92 -14.58
C ALA A 6 2.40 -0.44 -14.94
N GLU A 7 2.04 -0.04 -16.16
CA GLU A 7 2.23 1.33 -16.64
C GLU A 7 1.37 2.36 -15.90
N ALA A 8 0.13 2.01 -15.58
CA ALA A 8 -0.74 2.89 -14.80
C ALA A 8 -0.23 3.03 -13.36
N ALA A 9 0.24 1.93 -12.75
CA ALA A 9 0.82 1.94 -11.41
C ALA A 9 2.11 2.78 -11.36
N ARG A 10 3.02 2.64 -12.34
CA ARG A 10 4.23 3.47 -12.42
C ARG A 10 3.89 4.96 -12.48
N ARG A 11 2.93 5.35 -13.33
CA ARG A 11 2.51 6.75 -13.46
C ARG A 11 1.87 7.30 -12.18
N ALA A 12 0.98 6.53 -11.57
CA ALA A 12 0.25 6.98 -10.38
C ALA A 12 1.14 7.06 -9.14
N LEU A 13 2.06 6.11 -8.97
CA LEU A 13 2.85 5.97 -7.74
C LEU A 13 4.22 6.67 -7.82
N GLY A 14 4.83 6.71 -9.01
CA GLY A 14 6.21 7.21 -9.18
C GLY A 14 6.39 8.71 -8.95
N ALA A 15 5.32 9.51 -9.03
CA ALA A 15 5.37 10.95 -8.78
C ALA A 15 5.07 11.34 -7.32
N ALA A 16 4.71 10.36 -6.47
CA ALA A 16 4.32 10.64 -5.10
C ALA A 16 5.54 11.02 -4.24
N ARG A 17 5.45 12.17 -3.52
CA ARG A 17 6.48 12.59 -2.55
C ARG A 17 6.54 11.69 -1.32
N ARG A 18 5.39 11.12 -0.94
CA ARG A 18 5.22 10.19 0.17
C ARG A 18 4.25 9.12 -0.28
N LEU A 19 4.59 7.86 -0.05
CA LEU A 19 3.78 6.72 -0.46
C LEU A 19 3.61 5.78 0.72
N VAL A 20 2.35 5.62 1.14
CA VAL A 20 1.98 4.75 2.26
C VAL A 20 0.98 3.72 1.76
N ALA A 21 1.29 2.43 1.95
CA ALA A 21 0.35 1.36 1.64
C ALA A 21 -0.57 1.10 2.84
N VAL A 22 -1.87 0.98 2.59
CA VAL A 22 -2.86 0.65 3.63
C VAL A 22 -3.47 -0.70 3.28
N GLU A 23 -3.25 -1.71 4.14
CA GLU A 23 -3.66 -3.09 3.84
C GLU A 23 -4.33 -3.77 5.03
N GLY A 24 -5.40 -4.52 4.74
CA GLY A 24 -6.13 -5.34 5.71
C GLY A 24 -5.49 -6.72 5.91
N ASN A 25 -4.17 -6.81 5.90
CA ASN A 25 -3.43 -8.06 6.08
C ASN A 25 -2.14 -7.83 6.88
N VAL A 26 -1.51 -8.93 7.32
CA VAL A 26 -0.28 -8.91 8.13
C VAL A 26 0.97 -8.70 7.27
N SER A 27 0.96 -9.16 6.02
CA SER A 27 2.19 -9.41 5.24
C SER A 27 2.44 -8.43 4.11
N ALA A 28 1.73 -7.31 4.05
CA ALA A 28 1.85 -6.28 3.01
C ALA A 28 1.87 -6.88 1.59
N GLN A 29 0.85 -7.68 1.29
CA GLN A 29 0.78 -8.44 0.04
C GLN A 29 0.71 -7.53 -1.20
N LEU A 30 0.03 -6.38 -1.11
CA LEU A 30 -0.01 -5.41 -2.20
C LEU A 30 1.35 -4.75 -2.40
N VAL A 31 2.06 -4.38 -1.33
CA VAL A 31 3.45 -3.89 -1.43
C VAL A 31 4.34 -4.93 -2.14
N THR A 32 4.24 -6.19 -1.73
CA THR A 32 5.00 -7.29 -2.35
C THR A 32 4.67 -7.42 -3.83
N LEU A 33 3.37 -7.35 -4.19
CA LEU A 33 2.93 -7.39 -5.57
C LEU A 33 3.50 -6.20 -6.37
N ILE A 34 3.33 -4.96 -5.89
CA ILE A 34 3.82 -3.76 -6.57
C ILE A 34 5.34 -3.85 -6.80
N ARG A 35 6.11 -4.24 -5.78
CA ARG A 35 7.54 -4.44 -5.90
C ARG A 35 7.87 -5.51 -6.94
N SER A 36 7.18 -6.64 -6.95
CA SER A 36 7.41 -7.72 -7.93
C SER A 36 7.08 -7.32 -9.37
N GLN A 37 6.07 -6.47 -9.57
CA GLN A 37 5.56 -6.12 -10.90
C GLN A 37 6.28 -4.92 -11.51
N ILE A 38 6.66 -3.93 -10.69
CA ILE A 38 7.23 -2.68 -11.19
C ILE A 38 8.53 -2.25 -10.50
N GLY A 39 9.04 -3.02 -9.54
CA GLY A 39 10.29 -2.71 -8.84
C GLY A 39 10.21 -1.51 -7.87
N LEU A 40 9.02 -0.97 -7.64
CA LEU A 40 8.80 0.14 -6.71
C LEU A 40 8.72 -0.38 -5.27
N SER A 41 9.60 0.12 -4.40
CA SER A 41 9.54 -0.13 -2.95
C SER A 41 8.60 0.85 -2.26
N ILE A 42 7.75 0.33 -1.38
CA ILE A 42 6.90 1.13 -0.48
C ILE A 42 7.32 0.75 0.94
N GLU A 43 7.92 1.69 1.65
CA GLU A 43 8.50 1.44 2.99
C GLU A 43 7.50 1.73 4.11
N GLU A 44 6.59 2.68 3.88
CA GLU A 44 5.57 3.05 4.85
C GLU A 44 4.31 2.20 4.65
N THR A 45 3.86 1.52 5.71
CA THR A 45 2.66 0.68 5.68
C THR A 45 1.78 0.90 6.89
N VAL A 46 0.46 0.90 6.68
CA VAL A 46 -0.57 0.78 7.71
C VAL A 46 -1.24 -0.56 7.53
N LEU A 47 -0.93 -1.51 8.42
CA LEU A 47 -1.40 -2.89 8.34
C LEU A 47 -2.43 -3.16 9.44
N ARG A 48 -3.54 -3.79 9.07
CA ARG A 48 -4.58 -4.21 10.02
C ARG A 48 -5.01 -5.64 9.79
N HIS A 49 -5.05 -6.45 10.83
CA HIS A 49 -5.39 -7.88 10.73
C HIS A 49 -6.24 -8.39 11.93
N ASP A 50 -6.90 -7.48 12.66
CA ASP A 50 -7.73 -7.81 13.84
C ASP A 50 -9.19 -8.14 13.51
N GLY A 51 -9.51 -8.36 12.22
CA GLY A 51 -10.87 -8.64 11.73
C GLY A 51 -11.79 -7.41 11.65
N ARG A 52 -11.35 -6.23 12.12
CA ARG A 52 -12.11 -4.98 11.99
C ARG A 52 -11.72 -4.24 10.70
N GLY A 53 -12.63 -3.42 10.19
CA GLY A 53 -12.40 -2.67 8.95
C GLY A 53 -11.32 -1.59 9.07
N LEU A 54 -10.68 -1.24 7.94
CA LEU A 54 -9.77 -0.09 7.83
C LEU A 54 -10.57 1.23 7.87
N SER A 55 -10.86 1.74 9.06
CA SER A 55 -11.56 3.01 9.21
C SER A 55 -10.64 4.21 8.97
N ALA A 56 -11.19 5.33 8.50
CA ALA A 56 -10.43 6.57 8.32
C ALA A 56 -9.70 6.99 9.60
N GLN A 57 -10.35 6.87 10.77
CA GLN A 57 -9.73 7.17 12.06
C GLN A 57 -8.55 6.24 12.38
N TYR A 58 -8.61 4.96 12.00
CA TYR A 58 -7.48 4.05 12.16
C TYR A 58 -6.31 4.45 11.26
N ILE A 59 -6.59 4.76 10.00
CA ILE A 59 -5.57 5.19 9.04
C ILE A 59 -4.88 6.46 9.52
N LEU A 60 -5.65 7.51 9.85
CA LEU A 60 -5.12 8.80 10.30
C LEU A 60 -4.21 8.67 11.53
N ARG A 61 -4.64 7.90 12.55
CA ARG A 61 -3.82 7.66 13.74
C ARG A 61 -2.48 6.98 13.46
N ASN A 62 -2.37 6.19 12.39
CA ASN A 62 -1.14 5.50 12.01
C ASN A 62 -0.31 6.29 10.98
N LEU A 63 -0.80 7.44 10.49
CA LEU A 63 -0.07 8.33 9.58
C LEU A 63 0.66 9.47 10.28
N GLU A 64 0.26 9.78 11.52
CA GLU A 64 0.74 10.90 12.37
C GLU A 64 1.92 10.52 13.28
N GLY A 65 2.49 9.32 13.11
CA GLY A 65 3.68 8.86 13.84
C GLY A 65 4.96 9.52 13.35
#